data_AF-A0A9E2RF82-F1
#
_entry.id   AF-A0A9E2RF82-F1
#
_cell.length_a   1.000
_cell.length_b   1.000
_cell.length_c   1.000
_cell.angle_alpha   90.00
_cell.angle_beta   90.00
_cell.angle_gamma   90.00
#
_symmetry.space_group_name_H-M   'P 1'
#
loop_
_entity.id
_entity.type
_entity.pdbx_description
1 polymer ?
#
loop_
_entity_poly.entity_id
_entity_poly.type
_entity_poly.pdbx_seq_one_letter_code
_entity_poly.pdbx_strand_id
1 'polypeptide(L)'
;LALPLLPLGAHDSSMTLAAGQSDLVDINTATADQLKMLPGIGDAYAEKIIKGRPYARKDELVQKKILPRATYEQLKYKIVAKQK
;
A
#
# COMPACT_ATOMS: atom_id res chain seq x y z
N LEU A 1 19.33 -3.28 -54.17
CA LEU A 1 19.48 -4.05 -52.91
C LEU A 1 20.53 -3.36 -52.03
N ALA A 2 20.13 -2.57 -51.05
CA ALA A 2 20.96 -2.17 -49.91
C ALA A 2 20.08 -1.46 -48.87
N LEU A 3 19.83 -2.12 -47.74
CA LEU A 3 19.31 -1.53 -46.51
C LEU A 3 20.52 -1.16 -45.63
N PRO A 4 20.50 0.03 -44.98
CA PRO A 4 21.06 0.15 -43.63
C PRO A 4 20.07 0.90 -42.71
N LEU A 5 19.57 0.25 -41.66
CA LEU A 5 20.10 0.20 -40.29
C LEU A 5 19.76 1.45 -39.46
N LEU A 6 18.77 1.30 -38.58
CA LEU A 6 18.40 2.26 -37.53
C LEU A 6 19.49 2.32 -36.43
N PRO A 7 19.66 3.48 -35.77
CA PRO A 7 20.01 3.52 -34.36
C PRO A 7 18.78 3.83 -33.50
N LEU A 8 18.52 2.91 -32.56
CA LEU A 8 17.63 3.07 -31.41
C LEU A 8 18.18 4.14 -30.44
N GLY A 9 17.31 5.05 -30.00
CA GLY A 9 17.52 5.95 -28.87
C GLY A 9 16.42 7.02 -28.86
N ALA A 10 15.66 7.27 -27.80
CA ALA A 10 16.04 7.23 -26.40
C ALA A 10 14.87 6.78 -25.51
N HIS A 11 15.26 6.30 -24.33
CA HIS A 11 14.42 5.90 -23.21
C HIS A 11 13.47 7.01 -22.76
N ASP A 12 12.17 6.71 -22.73
CA ASP A 12 11.42 6.83 -21.48
C ASP A 12 10.63 5.54 -21.27
N SER A 13 11.34 4.53 -20.78
CA SER A 13 10.73 3.30 -20.27
C SER A 13 10.94 3.30 -18.76
N SER A 14 10.30 4.24 -18.08
CA SER A 14 10.11 4.21 -16.62
C SER A 14 8.64 3.98 -16.26
N MET A 15 7.91 3.22 -17.08
CA MET A 15 6.80 2.42 -16.57
C MET A 15 7.19 0.94 -16.67
N THR A 16 8.16 0.54 -15.84
CA THR A 16 8.25 -0.88 -15.48
C THR A 16 6.96 -1.21 -14.74
N LEU A 17 6.07 -1.88 -15.47
CA LEU A 17 4.91 -2.60 -14.98
C LEU A 17 5.37 -3.51 -13.85
N ALA A 18 5.16 -3.09 -12.60
CA ALA A 18 5.27 -3.97 -11.45
C ALA A 18 4.14 -5.00 -11.55
N ALA A 19 4.46 -6.12 -12.17
CA ALA A 19 3.60 -7.29 -12.30
C ALA A 19 2.99 -7.68 -10.94
N GLY A 20 1.65 -7.70 -10.88
CA GLY A 20 0.88 -8.55 -9.97
C GLY A 20 0.98 -8.28 -8.46
N GLN A 21 1.23 -7.04 -8.02
CA GLN A 21 1.12 -6.69 -6.60
C GLN A 21 -0.33 -6.32 -6.28
N SER A 22 -1.08 -7.30 -5.80
CA SER A 22 -2.36 -7.15 -5.09
C SER A 22 -2.52 -5.77 -4.42
N ASP A 23 -3.64 -5.11 -4.72
CA ASP A 23 -4.18 -3.81 -4.25
C ASP A 23 -4.23 -3.64 -2.71
N LEU A 24 -3.12 -3.93 -2.03
CA LEU A 24 -3.01 -3.95 -0.58
C LEU A 24 -2.44 -2.64 -0.09
N VAL A 25 -3.18 -1.99 0.80
CA VAL A 25 -2.76 -0.75 1.44
C VAL A 25 -1.71 -1.05 2.50
N ASP A 26 -0.53 -0.45 2.36
CA ASP A 26 0.54 -0.59 3.34
C ASP A 26 0.31 0.34 4.54
N ILE A 27 0.09 -0.20 5.72
CA ILE A 27 -0.27 0.60 6.91
C ILE A 27 0.88 1.50 7.42
N ASN A 28 2.13 1.18 7.04
CA ASN A 28 3.31 1.94 7.43
C ASN A 28 3.56 3.14 6.50
N THR A 29 3.25 3.00 5.21
CA THR A 29 3.54 4.04 4.20
C THR A 29 2.30 4.67 3.57
N ALA A 30 1.10 4.14 3.82
CA ALA A 30 -0.12 4.67 3.22
C ALA A 30 -0.38 6.13 3.61
N THR A 31 -1.07 6.84 2.74
CA THR A 31 -1.60 8.18 3.07
C THR A 31 -2.91 8.06 3.86
N ALA A 32 -3.35 9.16 4.48
CA ALA A 32 -4.65 9.20 5.15
C ALA A 32 -5.78 8.80 4.20
N ASP A 33 -5.77 9.29 2.96
CA ASP A 33 -6.78 8.97 1.95
C ASP A 33 -6.78 7.50 1.56
N GLN A 34 -5.60 6.89 1.39
CA GLN A 34 -5.51 5.45 1.13
C GLN A 34 -6.04 4.59 2.28
N LEU A 35 -5.80 5.01 3.52
CA LEU A 35 -6.37 4.34 4.69
C LEU A 35 -7.89 4.50 4.73
N LYS A 36 -8.42 5.68 4.40
CA LYS A 36 -9.87 5.96 4.35
C LYS A 36 -10.62 5.19 3.26
N MET A 37 -9.92 4.72 2.23
CA MET A 37 -10.51 3.83 1.21
C MET A 37 -10.82 2.44 1.76
N LEU A 38 -10.30 2.08 2.95
CA LEU A 38 -10.56 0.79 3.58
C LEU A 38 -11.95 0.79 4.26
N PRO A 39 -12.71 -0.31 4.13
CA PRO A 39 -14.02 -0.41 4.77
C PRO A 39 -13.89 -0.31 6.29
N GLY A 40 -14.65 0.61 6.90
CA GLY A 40 -14.63 0.84 8.34
C GLY A 40 -13.50 1.75 8.84
N ILE A 41 -12.70 2.32 7.95
CA ILE A 41 -11.66 3.31 8.30
C ILE A 41 -12.11 4.70 7.84
N GLY A 42 -12.45 5.56 8.80
CA GLY A 42 -12.64 7.00 8.58
C GLY A 42 -11.44 7.82 9.05
N ASP A 43 -11.54 9.15 9.00
CA ASP A 43 -10.45 10.07 9.39
C ASP A 43 -9.88 9.75 10.78
N ALA A 44 -10.75 9.51 11.77
CA ALA A 44 -10.33 9.20 13.13
C ALA A 44 -9.45 7.93 13.23
N TYR A 45 -9.74 6.90 12.44
CA TYR A 45 -8.94 5.68 12.41
C TYR A 45 -7.69 5.85 11.55
N ALA A 46 -7.79 6.55 10.42
CA ALA A 46 -6.64 6.85 9.58
C ALA A 46 -5.56 7.64 10.36
N GLU A 47 -5.97 8.67 11.11
CA GLU A 47 -5.07 9.43 11.97
C GLU A 47 -4.42 8.57 13.07
N LYS A 48 -5.18 7.71 13.72
CA LYS A 48 -4.63 6.79 14.73
C LYS A 48 -3.62 5.82 14.12
N ILE A 49 -3.91 5.29 12.93
CA ILE A 49 -2.99 4.43 12.20
C ILE A 49 -1.69 5.19 11.91
N ILE A 50 -1.77 6.41 11.38
CA ILE A 50 -0.60 7.25 11.08
C ILE A 50 0.21 7.55 12.34
N LYS A 51 -0.46 7.95 13.43
CA LYS A 51 0.19 8.27 14.73
C LYS A 51 0.85 7.04 15.39
N GLY A 52 0.33 5.83 15.16
CA GLY A 52 0.83 4.60 15.77
C GLY A 52 1.97 3.91 15.01
N ARG A 53 2.42 4.47 13.88
CA ARG A 53 3.56 3.95 13.09
C ARG A 53 4.86 4.01 13.92
N PRO A 54 5.81 3.07 13.72
CA PRO A 54 5.76 1.95 12.79
C PRO A 54 5.03 0.71 13.35
N TYR A 55 4.49 -0.11 12.43
CA TYR A 55 3.92 -1.42 12.71
C TYR A 55 4.83 -2.50 12.10
N ALA A 56 5.27 -3.46 12.90
CA ALA A 56 5.93 -4.69 12.47
C ALA A 56 4.99 -5.61 11.66
N ARG A 57 3.73 -5.74 12.09
CA ARG A 57 2.72 -6.61 11.45
C ARG A 57 1.33 -5.98 11.44
N LYS A 58 0.46 -6.41 10.52
CA LYS A 58 -0.91 -5.89 10.41
C LYS A 58 -1.78 -6.15 11.64
N ASP A 59 -1.54 -7.23 12.39
CA ASP A 59 -2.28 -7.53 13.62
C ASP A 59 -2.03 -6.51 14.75
N GLU A 60 -0.96 -5.72 14.67
CA GLU A 60 -0.67 -4.69 15.68
C GLU A 60 -1.72 -3.58 15.70
N LEU A 61 -2.48 -3.39 14.63
CA LEU A 61 -3.62 -2.48 14.64
C LEU A 61 -4.62 -2.88 15.74
N VAL A 62 -4.80 -4.17 16.01
CA VAL A 62 -5.67 -4.64 17.09
C VAL A 62 -4.92 -4.63 18.43
N GLN A 63 -3.66 -5.08 18.46
CA GLN A 63 -2.89 -5.16 19.71
C GLN A 63 -2.66 -3.79 20.35
N LYS A 64 -2.37 -2.76 19.53
CA LYS A 64 -2.22 -1.38 19.97
C LYS A 64 -3.57 -0.65 20.13
N LYS A 65 -4.68 -1.38 20.02
CA LYS A 65 -6.06 -0.84 20.15
C LYS A 65 -6.34 0.32 19.18
N ILE A 66 -5.71 0.30 18.01
CA ILE A 66 -5.97 1.26 16.92
C ILE A 66 -7.32 0.95 16.30
N LEU A 67 -7.53 -0.33 15.98
CA LEU A 67 -8.76 -0.85 15.39
C LEU A 67 -9.37 -1.95 16.28
N PRO A 68 -10.71 -1.99 16.40
CA PRO A 68 -11.37 -3.13 16.98
C PRO A 68 -11.21 -4.37 16.06
N ARG A 69 -11.24 -5.56 16.67
CA ARG A 69 -11.03 -6.83 15.98
C ARG A 69 -12.00 -7.03 14.80
N ALA A 70 -13.26 -6.67 14.97
CA ALA A 70 -14.28 -6.80 13.92
C ALA A 70 -13.91 -6.00 12.66
N THR A 71 -13.48 -4.75 12.81
CA THR A 71 -13.03 -3.91 11.70
C THR A 71 -11.78 -4.49 11.06
N TYR A 72 -10.79 -4.89 11.88
CA TYR A 72 -9.55 -5.52 11.38
C TYR A 72 -9.81 -6.77 10.52
N GLU A 73 -10.72 -7.64 10.94
CA GLU A 73 -11.04 -8.88 10.21
C GLU A 73 -11.58 -8.61 8.79
N GLN A 74 -12.27 -7.49 8.57
CA GLN A 74 -12.77 -7.09 7.25
C GLN A 74 -11.67 -6.53 6.33
N LEU A 75 -10.63 -5.95 6.92
CA LEU A 75 -9.56 -5.26 6.19
C LEU A 75 -8.24 -6.04 6.14
N LYS A 76 -8.02 -7.09 6.93
CA LYS A 76 -6.78 -7.87 6.97
C LYS A 76 -6.35 -8.45 5.61
N TYR A 77 -7.30 -8.63 4.70
CA TYR A 77 -7.07 -9.07 3.31
C TYR A 77 -6.82 -7.92 2.32
N LYS A 78 -7.03 -6.67 2.74
CA LYS A 78 -6.80 -5.44 1.97
C LYS A 78 -5.60 -4.64 2.48
N ILE A 79 -5.00 -5.06 3.60
CA ILE A 79 -3.85 -4.39 4.19
C ILE A 79 -2.63 -5.30 4.32
N VAL A 80 -1.47 -4.66 4.30
CA VAL A 80 -0.16 -5.26 4.56
C VAL A 80 0.66 -4.32 5.44
N ALA A 81 1.63 -4.88 6.17
CA ALA A 81 2.63 -4.12 6.90
C ALA A 81 4.00 -4.57 6.39
N LYS A 82 4.55 -3.84 5.40
CA LYS A 82 5.90 -4.17 4.92
C LYS A 82 6.91 -3.52 5.85
N GLN A 83 7.91 -4.30 6.27
CA GLN A 83 9.13 -3.76 6.86
C GLN A 83 10.05 -3.44 5.69
N LYS A 84 10.46 -2.18 5.55
CA LYS A 84 11.53 -1.81 4.61
C LYS A 84 12.89 -2.01 5.24
#